data_AF-X1U655-F1
#
_entry.id   AF-X1U655-F1
#
_cell.length_a   1.000
_cell.length_b   1.000
_cell.length_c   1.000
_cell.angle_alpha   90.00
_cell.angle_beta   90.00
_cell.angle_gamma   90.00
#
_symmetry.space_group_name_H-M   'P 1'
#
loop_
_entity.id
_entity.type
_entity.pdbx_description
1 polymer ?
#
loop_
_entity_poly.entity_id
_entity_poly.type
_entity_poly.pdbx_seq_one_letter_code
_entity_poly.pdbx_strand_id
1 'polypeptide(L)' 'VFFIQGEYDSMVTPDRAKRSHESVAGSRLVTLPVGHATAAEAPDEFNRNVLEFLAECEAKKSRISTYTT' A
#
# COMPACT_ATOMS: atom_id res chain seq x y z
N VAL A 1 -7.28 -1.93 -1.64
CA VAL A 1 -6.62 -0.61 -1.79
C VAL A 1 -5.32 -0.63 -1.01
N PHE A 2 -4.26 -0.02 -1.52
CA PHE A 2 -2.96 -0.01 -0.87
C PHE A 2 -2.41 1.41 -0.76
N PHE A 3 -2.01 1.79 0.45
CA PHE A 3 -1.38 3.07 0.76
C PHE A 3 0.08 2.84 1.14
N ILE A 4 0.99 3.62 0.57
CA ILE A 4 2.40 3.71 0.99
C ILE A 4 2.65 5.16 1.38
N GLN A 5 3.11 5.39 2.60
CA GLN A 5 3.28 6.71 3.17
C GLN A 5 4.70 6.89 3.70
N GLY A 6 5.30 8.05 3.46
CA GLY A 6 6.55 8.44 4.14
C GLY A 6 6.27 8.93 5.55
N GLU A 7 7.07 8.48 6.53
CA GLU A 7 7.02 8.91 7.93
C GLU A 7 7.30 10.40 8.08
N TYR A 8 8.16 10.96 7.23
CA TYR A 8 8.62 12.35 7.28
C TYR A 8 7.93 13.23 6.22
N ASP A 9 6.85 12.76 5.63
CA ASP A 9 6.08 13.50 4.63
C ASP A 9 5.40 14.72 5.27
N SER A 10 5.85 15.90 4.87
CA SER A 10 5.31 17.19 5.32
C SER A 10 4.16 17.71 4.46
N MET A 11 3.90 17.11 3.29
CA MET A 11 2.83 17.51 2.37
C MET A 11 1.54 16.71 2.64
N VAL A 12 1.68 15.39 2.79
CA VAL A 12 0.59 14.49 3.20
C VAL A 12 1.03 13.81 4.49
N THR A 13 0.59 14.37 5.62
CA THR A 13 1.07 13.88 6.91
C THR A 13 0.69 12.42 7.15
N PRO A 14 1.50 11.65 7.91
CA PRO A 14 1.19 10.26 8.26
C PRO A 14 -0.21 10.08 8.86
N ASP A 15 -0.65 11.03 9.70
CA ASP A 15 -2.00 11.02 10.28
C ASP A 15 -3.10 11.15 9.22
N ARG A 16 -2.87 11.92 8.15
CA ARG A 16 -3.83 12.05 7.05
C ARG A 16 -3.95 10.73 6.28
N ALA A 17 -2.82 10.09 5.98
CA ALA A 17 -2.81 8.77 5.34
C ALA A 17 -3.48 7.70 6.22
N LYS A 18 -3.23 7.72 7.54
CA LYS A 18 -3.88 6.83 8.51
C LYS A 18 -5.40 7.00 8.49
N ARG A 19 -5.92 8.23 8.53
CA ARG A 19 -7.37 8.49 8.44
C ARG A 19 -7.96 8.00 7.11
N SER A 20 -7.25 8.16 6.00
CA SER A 20 -7.66 7.64 4.70
C SER A 20 -7.67 6.11 4.63
N HIS A 21 -6.70 5.45 5.28
CA HIS A 21 -6.66 4.00 5.42
C HIS A 21 -7.86 3.49 6.24
N GLU A 22 -8.12 4.11 7.40
CA GLU A 22 -9.21 3.74 8.30
C GLU A 22 -10.61 3.89 7.66
N SER A 23 -10.78 4.78 6.68
CA SER A 23 -12.05 4.95 5.97
C SER A 23 -12.28 3.93 4.83
N VAL A 24 -11.27 3.13 4.47
CA VAL A 24 -11.36 2.15 3.38
C VAL A 24 -11.21 0.73 3.95
N ALA A 25 -12.34 0.04 4.08
CA ALA A 25 -12.39 -1.35 4.55
C ALA A 25 -11.51 -2.26 3.67
N GLY A 26 -10.72 -3.11 4.32
CA GLY A 26 -9.81 -4.05 3.66
C GLY A 26 -8.63 -3.38 2.92
N SER A 27 -8.35 -2.10 3.18
CA SER A 27 -7.12 -1.48 2.71
C SER A 27 -5.90 -1.89 3.54
N ARG A 28 -4.70 -1.69 2.99
CA ARG A 28 -3.41 -1.88 3.68
C ARG A 28 -2.67 -0.54 3.67
N LEU A 29 -2.02 -0.21 4.77
CA LEU A 29 -1.13 0.95 4.89
C LEU A 29 0.27 0.48 5.29
N VAL A 30 1.27 0.93 4.56
CA VAL A 30 2.69 0.74 4.87
C VAL A 30 3.33 2.12 5.05
N THR A 31 4.13 2.26 6.10
CA THR A 31 4.92 3.47 6.35
C THR A 31 6.40 3.18 6.08
N LEU A 32 7.07 4.08 5.36
CA LEU A 32 8.51 4.03 5.08
C LEU A 32 9.23 5.21 5.74
N PRO A 33 10.48 5.07 6.21
CA PRO A 33 11.21 6.13 6.90
C PRO A 33 11.81 7.16 5.91
N VAL A 34 10.95 7.78 5.10
CA VAL A 34 11.28 8.76 4.03
C VAL A 34 10.26 9.90 3.99
N GLY A 35 10.49 10.89 3.13
CA GLY A 35 9.57 11.98 2.86
C GLY A 35 8.42 11.62 1.91
N HIS A 36 7.94 12.61 1.18
CA HIS A 36 6.75 12.48 0.33
C HIS A 36 6.95 11.55 -0.87
N ALA A 37 8.15 11.56 -1.46
CA ALA A 37 8.43 10.90 -2.73
C ALA A 37 8.93 9.47 -2.48
N THR A 38 8.11 8.65 -1.79
CA THR A 38 8.48 7.29 -1.34
C THR A 38 9.10 6.41 -2.45
N ALA A 39 8.57 6.48 -3.67
CA ALA A 39 9.08 5.73 -4.82
C ALA A 39 10.48 6.18 -5.30
N ALA A 40 10.84 7.45 -5.08
CA ALA A 40 12.15 8.00 -5.44
C ALA A 40 13.15 7.88 -4.29
N GLU A 41 12.70 8.05 -3.05
CA GLU A 41 13.55 8.06 -1.86
C GLU A 41 13.91 6.65 -1.37
N ALA A 42 13.02 5.66 -1.55
CA ALA A 42 13.25 4.26 -1.21
C ALA A 42 12.68 3.33 -2.29
N PRO A 43 13.26 3.33 -3.52
CA PRO A 43 12.71 2.61 -4.66
C PRO A 43 12.63 1.10 -4.44
N ASP A 44 13.59 0.50 -3.75
CA ASP A 44 13.62 -0.94 -3.51
C ASP A 44 12.53 -1.37 -2.52
N GLU A 45 12.41 -0.68 -1.39
CA GLU A 45 11.33 -0.87 -0.41
C GLU A 45 9.96 -0.65 -1.04
N PHE A 46 9.80 0.42 -1.81
CA PHE A 46 8.56 0.75 -2.49
C PHE A 46 8.17 -0.38 -3.45
N ASN A 47 9.07 -0.75 -4.37
CA ASN A 47 8.80 -1.77 -5.38
C ASN A 47 8.49 -3.13 -4.75
N ARG A 48 9.24 -3.53 -3.72
CA ARG A 48 8.98 -4.77 -2.98
C ARG A 48 7.55 -4.80 -2.41
N ASN A 49 7.13 -3.73 -1.74
CA ASN A 49 5.79 -3.62 -1.16
C ASN A 49 4.68 -3.63 -2.22
N VAL A 50 4.88 -2.92 -3.34
CA VAL A 50 3.92 -2.88 -4.45
C VAL A 50 3.78 -4.27 -5.09
N LEU A 51 4.90 -4.93 -5.39
CA LEU A 51 4.88 -6.25 -6.04
C LEU A 51 4.26 -7.32 -5.14
N GLU A 52 4.55 -7.30 -3.83
CA GLU A 52 3.92 -8.18 -2.85
C GLU A 52 2.39 -8.00 -2.84
N PHE A 53 1.91 -6.76 -2.76
CA PHE A 53 0.49 -6.45 -2.77
C PHE A 53 -0.20 -6.92 -4.07
N LEU A 54 0.44 -6.69 -5.22
CA LEU A 54 -0.11 -7.13 -6.51
C LEU A 54 -0.19 -8.66 -6.61
N ALA A 55 0.84 -9.39 -6.15
CA ALA A 55 0.84 -10.85 -6.14
C ALA A 55 -0.29 -11.42 -5.28
N GLU A 56 -0.54 -10.84 -4.09
CA GLU A 56 -1.68 -11.22 -3.25
C GLU A 56 -3.02 -10.98 -3.93
N CYS A 57 -3.17 -9.87 -4.66
CA CYS A 57 -4.40 -9.56 -5.39
C CYS A 57 -4.67 -10.59 -6.50
N GLU A 58 -3.66 -10.97 -7.27
CA GLU A 58 -3.80 -11.99 -8.32
C GLU A 58 -4.12 -13.38 -7.73
N ALA A 59 -3.46 -13.75 -6.62
CA ALA A 59 -3.77 -15.00 -5.91
C ALA A 59 -5.23 -15.03 -5.42
N LYS A 60 -5.76 -13.92 -4.89
CA LYS A 60 -7.17 -13.83 -4.44
C LYS A 60 -8.14 -13.95 -5.61
N LYS A 61 -7.87 -13.31 -6.75
CA LYS A 61 -8.70 -13.42 -7.96
C LYS A 61 -8.79 -14.88 -8.45
N SER A 62 -7.66 -15.58 -8.54
CA SER A 62 -7.62 -16.97 -8.97
C SER A 62 -8.46 -17.89 -8.06
N ARG A 63 -8.42 -17.66 -6.74
CA ARG A 63 -9.18 -18.45 -5.77
C ARG A 63 -10.68 -18.23 -5.84
N ILE A 64 -11.14 -17.03 -6.20
CA ILE A 64 -12.59 -16.76 -6.35
C ILE A 64 -13.14 -17.45 -7.61
N SER A 65 -12.35 -17.48 -8.69
CA SER A 65 -12.76 -18.09 -9.96
C SER A 65 -13.00 -19.61 -9.88
N THR A 66 -12.38 -20.32 -8.95
CA THR A 66 -12.53 -21.79 -8.80
C THR A 66 -13.77 -22.23 -8.03
N TYR A 67 -14.54 -21.32 -7.44
CA TYR A 67 -15.78 -21.65 -6.70
C TYR A 67 -17.06 -21.25 -7.44
N THR A 68 -16.99 -20.80 -8.69
CA THR A 68 -18.17 -20.35 -9.48
C THR A 68 -18.50 -21.29 -10.66
N THR A 69 -18.34 -22.60 -10.50
CA THR A 69 -18.74 -23.60 -11.52
C THR A 69 -19.75 -24.58 -10.96
#